data_AF-A0A951W5W1-F1
#
_entry.id   AF-A0A951W5W1-F1
#
_cell.length_a   1.000
_cell.length_b   1.000
_cell.length_c   1.000
_cell.angle_alpha   90.00
_cell.angle_beta   90.00
_cell.angle_gamma   90.00
#
_symmetry.space_group_name_H-M   'P 1'
#
loop_
_entity.id
_entity.type
_entity.pdbx_description
1 polymer ?
#
loop_
_entity_poly.entity_id
_entity_poly.type
_entity_poly.pdbx_seq_one_letter_code
_entity_poly.pdbx_strand_id
1 'polypeptide(L)'
;MGAVNWHQRGVDYPMTALNDNFTRRLSGAMAGLGLIPRDARLLVAVSGGADSVALLHGLHRLGCAVEAAHFDHQTRGGESARDAAFVRALCAGLGVPFHLGTAPVAATAAESGRSFEDEARRRRYAFFRDCAARAGLGCCATAHHMDDQAETVLMRILQGTGGRGLAGIPPRRMEGGLVILRPLLGFRREELRAWLSGQGLEWREDHTNAEPVTPRNRLRHGLLPLLAAEHNPQIVDALARLAEAQRLDNDLLDQLAGAAFDRVANPLPESARPMIHSLDPVAFAALAHALRRRVLLRLAGGCGVRPDHDLLLRMEALLLEGRAGARVPLDTAKSLYRGYDVVLLCDGDTVPDGSPETVPLPVPGEAECLGHIITARRLDGAFPRDTAGLRACCHSGRQLLALRAVPGPLAVRAWRPGDRFTPLGMSNPVKLQDYFVNRHVPEPLRARVPLVVCGDDILWVAGHGPAAVAAVREDTAEVLEIEVRDAIEP
;
A
#
# COMPACT_ATOMS: atom_id res chain seq x y z
N MET A 1 -23.63 13.63 -10.02
CA MET A 1 -24.09 14.88 -10.67
C MET A 1 -23.99 16.01 -9.68
N GLY A 2 -23.40 17.12 -10.13
CA GLY A 2 -23.08 18.31 -9.35
C GLY A 2 -22.06 19.06 -10.19
N ALA A 3 -22.53 19.71 -11.26
CA ALA A 3 -21.69 20.57 -12.07
C ALA A 3 -21.17 21.67 -11.14
N VAL A 4 -19.90 21.59 -10.76
CA VAL A 4 -19.27 22.68 -10.03
C VAL A 4 -19.17 23.84 -11.02
N ASN A 5 -20.08 24.79 -10.85
CA ASN A 5 -20.21 25.95 -11.71
C ASN A 5 -19.13 26.97 -11.30
N TRP A 6 -17.92 26.78 -11.82
CA TRP A 6 -16.72 27.55 -11.43
C TRP A 6 -16.73 29.01 -11.90
N HIS A 7 -17.78 29.48 -12.60
CA HIS A 7 -17.94 30.91 -12.89
C HIS A 7 -18.05 31.80 -11.64
N GLN A 8 -18.25 31.24 -10.45
CA GLN A 8 -18.34 32.01 -9.19
C GLN A 8 -17.01 32.19 -8.43
N ARG A 9 -15.90 31.59 -8.87
CA ARG A 9 -14.56 31.99 -8.40
C ARG A 9 -13.87 32.68 -9.56
N GLY A 10 -13.80 34.01 -9.53
CA GLY A 10 -13.30 34.88 -10.61
C GLY A 10 -11.91 34.52 -11.12
N VAL A 11 -11.85 33.51 -11.98
CA VAL A 11 -10.69 33.14 -12.78
C VAL A 11 -11.02 33.58 -14.20
N ASP A 12 -10.52 34.75 -14.58
CA ASP A 12 -10.55 35.21 -15.96
C ASP A 12 -9.72 34.23 -16.82
N TYR A 13 -10.40 33.33 -17.52
CA TYR A 13 -9.81 32.61 -18.63
C TYR A 13 -9.63 33.61 -19.78
N PRO A 14 -8.44 33.73 -20.40
CA PRO A 14 -8.35 34.40 -21.69
C PRO A 14 -9.23 33.60 -22.66
N MET A 15 -10.22 34.29 -23.23
CA MET A 15 -11.22 33.71 -24.13
C MET A 15 -10.61 32.90 -25.30
N THR A 16 -9.33 33.04 -25.61
CA THR A 16 -8.63 32.37 -26.72
C THR A 16 -8.27 30.90 -26.46
N ALA A 17 -8.10 30.45 -25.21
CA ALA A 17 -7.66 29.07 -24.90
C ALA A 17 -8.79 28.02 -24.87
N LEU A 18 -10.06 28.45 -24.81
CA LEU A 18 -11.25 27.58 -24.78
C LEU A 18 -12.02 27.59 -26.11
N ASN A 19 -11.39 28.07 -27.19
CA ASN A 19 -12.04 28.27 -28.50
C ASN A 19 -12.43 26.98 -29.22
N ASP A 20 -11.88 25.81 -28.82
CA ASP A 20 -12.20 24.54 -29.46
C ASP A 20 -12.77 23.50 -28.46
N ASN A 21 -13.54 22.55 -28.98
CA ASN A 21 -14.26 21.58 -28.15
C ASN A 21 -13.30 20.66 -27.35
N PHE A 22 -12.13 20.35 -27.89
CA PHE A 22 -11.17 19.47 -27.25
C PHE A 22 -10.54 20.14 -26.03
N THR A 23 -10.07 21.37 -26.14
CA THR A 23 -9.46 22.11 -25.01
C THR A 23 -10.47 22.32 -23.87
N ARG A 24 -11.74 22.63 -24.17
CA ARG A 24 -12.81 22.71 -23.15
C ARG A 24 -13.01 21.40 -22.41
N ARG A 25 -13.15 20.28 -23.13
CA ARG A 25 -13.29 18.95 -22.52
C ARG A 25 -12.06 18.56 -21.71
N LEU A 26 -10.85 18.89 -22.21
CA LEU A 26 -9.61 18.59 -21.50
C LEU A 26 -9.51 19.38 -20.20
N SER A 27 -9.90 20.66 -20.21
CA SER A 27 -10.00 21.47 -19.00
C SER A 27 -10.98 20.87 -17.99
N GLY A 28 -12.13 20.37 -18.45
CA GLY A 28 -13.09 19.65 -17.60
C GLY A 28 -12.51 18.35 -17.02
N ALA A 29 -11.78 17.58 -17.83
CA ALA A 29 -11.11 16.35 -17.37
C ALA A 29 -10.02 16.65 -16.33
N MET A 30 -9.24 17.73 -16.52
CA MET A 30 -8.25 18.20 -15.55
C MET A 30 -8.90 18.61 -14.22
N ALA A 31 -10.01 19.34 -14.28
CA ALA A 31 -10.78 19.71 -13.08
C ALA A 31 -11.32 18.47 -12.35
N GLY A 32 -11.80 17.47 -13.08
CA GLY A 32 -12.22 16.17 -12.51
C GLY A 32 -11.07 15.39 -11.85
N LEU A 33 -9.82 15.65 -12.26
CA LEU A 33 -8.61 15.13 -11.61
C LEU A 33 -8.14 15.99 -10.42
N GLY A 34 -8.86 17.07 -10.09
CA GLY A 34 -8.52 18.00 -9.01
C GLY A 34 -7.40 18.97 -9.36
N LEU A 35 -7.16 19.25 -10.65
CA LEU A 35 -6.12 20.17 -11.10
C LEU A 35 -6.72 21.40 -11.77
N ILE A 36 -6.18 22.57 -11.40
CA ILE A 36 -6.39 23.82 -12.11
C ILE A 36 -5.27 23.93 -13.14
N PRO A 37 -5.58 24.00 -14.46
CA PRO A 37 -4.55 23.93 -15.50
C PRO A 37 -3.38 24.92 -15.31
N ARG A 38 -3.67 26.18 -14.98
CA ARG A 38 -2.65 27.24 -14.81
C ARG A 38 -1.71 27.04 -13.64
N ASP A 39 -2.16 26.33 -12.61
CA ASP A 39 -1.37 26.02 -11.42
C ASP A 39 -0.71 24.63 -11.53
N ALA A 40 -1.07 23.86 -12.56
CA ALA A 40 -0.62 22.50 -12.74
C ALA A 40 0.80 22.47 -13.34
N ARG A 41 1.73 21.89 -12.57
CA ARG A 41 3.07 21.53 -13.02
C ARG A 41 3.16 20.02 -13.23
N LEU A 42 3.39 19.58 -14.47
CA LEU A 42 3.22 18.18 -14.87
C LEU A 42 4.37 17.68 -15.72
N LEU A 43 4.83 16.46 -15.42
CA LEU A 43 5.58 15.67 -16.39
C LEU A 43 4.59 15.07 -17.39
N VAL A 44 4.87 15.10 -18.69
CA VAL A 44 4.01 14.52 -19.73
C VAL A 44 4.79 13.40 -20.42
N ALA A 45 4.24 12.19 -20.40
CA ALA A 45 4.82 11.06 -21.12
C ALA A 45 4.53 11.19 -22.62
N VAL A 46 5.56 11.43 -23.43
CA VAL A 46 5.43 11.69 -24.87
C VAL A 46 6.15 10.62 -25.67
N SER A 47 5.40 9.76 -26.37
CA SER A 47 5.98 8.73 -27.25
C SER A 47 6.26 9.23 -28.67
N GLY A 48 5.67 10.36 -29.05
CA GLY A 48 5.69 10.88 -30.43
C GLY A 48 4.47 10.47 -31.26
N GLY A 49 3.68 9.51 -30.77
CA GLY A 49 2.40 9.14 -31.37
C GLY A 49 1.30 10.16 -31.13
N ALA A 50 0.26 10.12 -31.99
CA ALA A 50 -0.88 11.04 -32.00
C ALA A 50 -1.42 11.35 -30.59
N ASP A 51 -1.74 10.34 -29.79
CA ASP A 51 -2.40 10.55 -28.49
C ASP A 51 -1.52 11.36 -27.53
N SER A 52 -0.21 11.08 -27.53
CA SER A 52 0.76 11.76 -26.67
C SER A 52 1.08 13.19 -27.12
N VAL A 53 1.08 13.42 -28.45
CA VAL A 53 1.23 14.75 -29.05
C VAL A 53 -0.01 15.59 -28.74
N ALA A 54 -1.22 15.01 -28.86
CA ALA A 54 -2.46 15.66 -28.51
C ALA A 54 -2.52 16.07 -27.04
N LEU A 55 -2.08 15.19 -26.14
CA LEU A 55 -1.98 15.49 -24.70
C LEU A 55 -1.03 16.65 -24.43
N LEU A 56 0.19 16.62 -25.00
CA LEU A 56 1.20 17.66 -24.79
C LEU A 56 0.70 19.03 -25.25
N HIS A 57 0.22 19.13 -26.50
CA HIS A 57 -0.30 20.39 -27.03
C HIS A 57 -1.54 20.86 -26.28
N GLY A 58 -2.45 19.94 -25.92
CA GLY A 58 -3.65 20.28 -25.16
C GLY A 58 -3.33 20.90 -23.81
N LEU A 59 -2.45 20.27 -23.02
CA LEU A 59 -2.03 20.79 -21.72
C LEU A 59 -1.27 22.11 -21.84
N HIS A 60 -0.37 22.22 -22.82
CA HIS A 60 0.36 23.47 -23.08
C HIS A 60 -0.58 24.62 -23.45
N ARG A 61 -1.58 24.39 -24.33
CA ARG A 61 -2.58 25.40 -24.70
C ARG A 61 -3.48 25.82 -23.54
N LEU A 62 -3.75 24.93 -22.60
CA LEU A 62 -4.48 25.25 -21.36
C LEU A 62 -3.63 26.07 -20.36
N GLY A 63 -2.36 26.32 -20.66
CA GLY A 63 -1.45 27.07 -19.80
C GLY A 63 -0.85 26.26 -18.67
N CYS A 64 -0.84 24.92 -18.76
CA CYS A 64 -0.12 24.08 -17.81
C CYS A 64 1.38 24.27 -17.98
N ALA A 65 2.11 24.32 -16.87
CA ALA A 65 3.57 24.23 -16.89
C ALA A 65 3.97 22.75 -17.07
N VAL A 66 4.34 22.39 -18.30
CA VAL A 66 4.63 21.01 -18.67
C VAL A 66 6.11 20.79 -18.93
N GLU A 67 6.58 19.59 -18.60
CA GLU A 67 7.87 19.06 -19.03
C GLU A 67 7.64 17.71 -19.72
N ALA A 68 8.30 17.44 -20.85
CA ALA A 68 8.11 16.24 -21.62
C ALA A 68 9.14 15.16 -21.27
N ALA A 69 8.69 13.92 -21.07
CA ALA A 69 9.53 12.75 -20.89
C ALA A 69 9.28 11.73 -22.02
N HIS A 70 10.34 11.43 -22.77
CA HIS A 70 10.35 10.37 -23.78
C HIS A 70 11.25 9.23 -23.33
N PHE A 71 10.76 8.00 -23.44
CA PHE A 71 11.52 6.80 -23.10
C PHE A 71 11.66 5.90 -24.32
N ASP A 72 12.90 5.76 -24.79
CA ASP A 72 13.27 4.90 -25.91
C ASP A 72 13.63 3.49 -25.39
N HIS A 73 12.87 2.49 -25.84
CA HIS A 73 13.06 1.08 -25.49
C HIS A 73 14.17 0.37 -26.30
N GLN A 74 14.81 1.08 -27.23
CA GLN A 74 15.88 0.63 -28.12
C GLN A 74 15.55 -0.67 -28.88
N THR A 75 14.30 -0.81 -29.32
CA THR A 75 13.81 -2.03 -29.98
C THR A 75 13.91 -2.04 -31.49
N ARG A 76 14.02 -0.86 -32.15
CA ARG A 76 13.83 -0.73 -33.61
C ARG A 76 15.01 -0.09 -34.34
N GLY A 77 16.21 -0.12 -33.76
CA GLY A 77 17.37 0.56 -34.36
C GLY A 77 17.13 2.06 -34.57
N GLY A 78 17.55 2.60 -35.73
CA GLY A 78 17.49 4.04 -36.02
C GLY A 78 16.10 4.69 -36.02
N GLU A 79 15.00 3.93 -36.05
CA GLU A 79 13.63 4.49 -35.96
C GLU A 79 13.31 5.06 -34.57
N SER A 80 13.73 4.39 -33.50
CA SER A 80 13.51 4.90 -32.15
C SER A 80 14.29 6.20 -31.89
N ALA A 81 15.48 6.32 -32.50
CA ALA A 81 16.25 7.57 -32.50
C ALA A 81 15.54 8.70 -33.27
N ARG A 82 14.81 8.39 -34.36
CA ARG A 82 14.00 9.38 -35.10
C ARG A 82 12.79 9.83 -34.29
N ASP A 83 12.14 8.93 -33.56
CA ASP A 83 11.02 9.29 -32.68
C ASP A 83 11.50 10.22 -31.55
N ALA A 84 12.64 9.92 -30.93
CA ALA A 84 13.26 10.79 -29.93
C ALA A 84 13.65 12.17 -30.51
N ALA A 85 14.19 12.21 -31.73
CA ALA A 85 14.51 13.45 -32.42
C ALA A 85 13.26 14.29 -32.75
N PHE A 86 12.19 13.65 -33.21
CA PHE A 86 10.90 14.28 -33.45
C PHE A 86 10.33 14.90 -32.17
N VAL A 87 10.27 14.15 -31.07
CA VAL A 87 9.74 14.66 -29.80
C VAL A 87 10.60 15.80 -29.26
N ARG A 88 11.93 15.72 -29.41
CA ARG A 88 12.84 16.82 -29.04
C ARG A 88 12.54 18.09 -29.83
N ALA A 89 12.36 17.99 -31.15
CA ALA A 89 12.04 19.12 -32.01
C ALA A 89 10.66 19.71 -31.66
N LEU A 90 9.67 18.85 -31.41
CA LEU A 90 8.34 19.24 -30.94
C LEU A 90 8.41 20.04 -29.63
N CYS A 91 9.17 19.57 -28.65
CA CYS A 91 9.33 20.25 -27.37
C CYS A 91 10.05 21.60 -27.52
N ALA A 92 11.09 21.65 -28.37
CA ALA A 92 11.79 22.89 -28.68
C ALA A 92 10.85 23.94 -29.31
N GLY A 93 9.98 23.53 -30.23
CA GLY A 93 8.98 24.41 -30.84
C GLY A 93 7.93 24.96 -29.86
N LEU A 94 7.68 24.24 -28.76
CA LEU A 94 6.75 24.65 -27.70
C LEU A 94 7.43 25.35 -26.51
N GLY A 95 8.77 25.46 -26.50
CA GLY A 95 9.52 25.96 -25.34
C GLY A 95 9.38 25.06 -24.10
N VAL A 96 9.15 23.75 -24.29
CA VAL A 96 8.93 22.78 -23.22
C VAL A 96 10.23 22.04 -22.88
N PRO A 97 10.62 21.93 -21.60
CA PRO A 97 11.77 21.11 -21.20
C PRO A 97 11.61 19.65 -21.61
N PHE A 98 12.68 19.04 -22.12
CA PHE A 98 12.67 17.69 -22.68
C PHE A 98 13.65 16.76 -21.96
N HIS A 99 13.13 15.63 -21.47
CA HIS A 99 13.87 14.56 -20.82
C HIS A 99 13.87 13.31 -21.71
N LEU A 100 15.06 12.78 -21.99
CA LEU A 100 15.25 11.54 -22.74
C LEU A 100 15.78 10.44 -21.83
N GLY A 101 15.11 9.30 -21.82
CA GLY A 101 15.59 8.06 -21.22
C GLY A 101 15.74 7.00 -22.30
N THR A 102 16.76 6.16 -22.17
CA THR A 102 17.01 5.06 -23.10
C THR A 102 17.34 3.79 -22.31
N ALA A 103 16.86 2.63 -22.77
CA ALA A 103 17.30 1.34 -22.24
C ALA A 103 17.13 0.21 -23.26
N PRO A 104 18.05 -0.78 -23.29
CA PRO A 104 17.91 -1.96 -24.13
C PRO A 104 16.94 -2.97 -23.52
N VAL A 105 15.64 -2.67 -23.60
CA VAL A 105 14.62 -3.41 -22.85
C VAL A 105 14.57 -4.89 -23.23
N ALA A 106 14.72 -5.23 -24.51
CA ALA A 106 14.69 -6.61 -24.97
C ALA A 106 15.78 -7.48 -24.34
N ALA A 107 17.01 -6.96 -24.25
CA ALA A 107 18.11 -7.66 -23.59
C ALA A 107 17.83 -7.87 -22.09
N THR A 108 17.39 -6.81 -21.41
CA THR A 108 17.11 -6.87 -19.97
C THR A 108 15.89 -7.74 -19.60
N ALA A 109 14.91 -7.87 -20.48
CA ALA A 109 13.73 -8.72 -20.27
C ALA A 109 14.12 -10.21 -20.29
N ALA A 110 14.98 -10.60 -21.23
CA ALA A 110 15.49 -11.96 -21.36
C ALA A 110 16.31 -12.38 -20.12
N GLU A 111 17.17 -11.49 -19.62
CA GLU A 111 17.99 -11.75 -18.41
C GLU A 111 17.15 -11.89 -17.13
N SER A 112 16.01 -11.19 -17.04
CA SER A 112 15.17 -11.16 -15.84
C SER A 112 14.01 -12.16 -15.84
N GLY A 113 13.84 -12.94 -16.91
CA GLY A 113 12.72 -13.87 -17.08
C GLY A 113 11.35 -13.19 -17.18
N ARG A 114 11.31 -11.89 -17.49
CA ARG A 114 10.07 -11.08 -17.59
C ARG A 114 9.62 -10.95 -19.03
N SER A 115 8.33 -10.72 -19.22
CA SER A 115 7.82 -10.34 -20.54
C SER A 115 8.42 -8.98 -20.97
N PHE A 116 8.58 -8.78 -22.28
CA PHE A 116 9.06 -7.50 -22.81
C PHE A 116 8.16 -6.33 -22.36
N GLU A 117 6.84 -6.50 -22.38
CA GLU A 117 5.88 -5.45 -22.01
C GLU A 117 5.99 -5.06 -20.53
N ASP A 118 6.17 -6.04 -19.64
CA ASP A 118 6.32 -5.78 -18.21
C ASP A 118 7.63 -5.05 -17.89
N GLU A 119 8.75 -5.47 -18.49
CA GLU A 119 10.05 -4.81 -18.27
C GLU A 119 10.07 -3.41 -18.90
N ALA A 120 9.52 -3.25 -20.12
CA ALA A 120 9.33 -1.96 -20.76
C ALA A 120 8.54 -1.00 -19.86
N ARG A 121 7.42 -1.50 -19.30
CA ARG A 121 6.57 -0.73 -18.40
C ARG A 121 7.34 -0.32 -17.14
N ARG A 122 8.04 -1.26 -16.49
CA ARG A 122 8.79 -1.02 -15.26
C ARG A 122 9.86 0.05 -15.45
N ARG A 123 10.70 -0.08 -16.49
CA ARG A 123 11.77 0.87 -16.82
C ARG A 123 11.24 2.25 -17.16
N ARG A 124 10.17 2.32 -17.94
CA ARG A 124 9.51 3.58 -18.30
C ARG A 124 8.98 4.32 -17.07
N TYR A 125 8.29 3.65 -16.15
CA TYR A 125 7.82 4.30 -14.93
C TYR A 125 8.97 4.65 -13.96
N ALA A 126 10.05 3.86 -13.92
CA ALA A 126 11.25 4.25 -13.17
C ALA A 126 11.85 5.56 -13.69
N PHE A 127 12.04 5.65 -15.01
CA PHE A 127 12.51 6.87 -15.66
C PHE A 127 11.59 8.08 -15.40
N PHE A 128 10.27 7.91 -15.45
CA PHE A 128 9.33 8.99 -15.14
C PHE A 128 9.47 9.48 -13.70
N ARG A 129 9.66 8.58 -12.72
CA ARG A 129 9.93 8.97 -11.33
C ARG A 129 11.22 9.77 -11.22
N ASP A 130 12.28 9.33 -11.86
CA ASP A 130 13.59 9.99 -11.80
C ASP A 130 13.55 11.39 -12.45
N CYS A 131 12.80 11.56 -13.54
CA CYS A 131 12.59 12.86 -14.16
C CYS A 131 11.75 13.77 -13.28
N ALA A 132 10.63 13.26 -12.76
CA ALA A 132 9.73 14.02 -11.91
C ALA A 132 10.44 14.47 -10.61
N ALA A 133 11.23 13.60 -9.99
CA ALA A 133 12.02 13.94 -8.80
C ALA A 133 13.04 15.06 -9.08
N ARG A 134 13.80 14.97 -10.18
CA ARG A 134 14.78 16.00 -10.57
C ARG A 134 14.14 17.35 -10.89
N ALA A 135 12.95 17.35 -11.48
CA ALA A 135 12.19 18.55 -11.83
C ALA A 135 11.33 19.11 -10.67
N GLY A 136 11.26 18.40 -9.53
CA GLY A 136 10.39 18.76 -8.41
C GLY A 136 8.90 18.66 -8.74
N LEU A 137 8.50 17.65 -9.53
CA LEU A 137 7.14 17.40 -9.98
C LEU A 137 6.52 16.22 -9.22
N GLY A 138 5.28 16.39 -8.73
CA GLY A 138 4.54 15.32 -8.05
C GLY A 138 3.62 14.50 -8.97
N CYS A 139 3.45 14.93 -10.22
CA CYS A 139 2.43 14.42 -11.14
C CYS A 139 3.00 14.15 -12.54
N CYS A 140 2.55 13.05 -13.15
CA CYS A 140 2.86 12.70 -14.53
C CYS A 140 1.58 12.37 -15.32
N ALA A 141 1.32 13.06 -16.42
CA ALA A 141 0.22 12.79 -17.33
C ALA A 141 0.63 11.76 -18.41
N THR A 142 -0.28 10.83 -18.72
CA THR A 142 -0.12 9.84 -19.79
C THR A 142 -1.33 9.85 -20.73
N ALA A 143 -1.10 9.58 -22.01
CA ALA A 143 -2.11 9.71 -23.06
C ALA A 143 -3.02 8.48 -23.25
N HIS A 144 -3.33 7.78 -22.16
CA HIS A 144 -4.31 6.69 -22.23
C HIS A 144 -5.69 7.27 -22.53
N HIS A 145 -6.37 6.69 -23.52
CA HIS A 145 -7.65 7.18 -24.03
C HIS A 145 -8.80 6.17 -23.84
N MET A 146 -9.99 6.50 -24.32
CA MET A 146 -11.19 5.68 -24.15
C MET A 146 -11.07 4.30 -24.81
N ASP A 147 -10.45 4.21 -25.99
CA ASP A 147 -10.24 2.92 -26.65
C ASP A 147 -9.31 2.00 -25.82
N ASP A 148 -8.26 2.54 -25.18
CA ASP A 148 -7.43 1.77 -24.24
C ASP A 148 -8.23 1.25 -23.04
N GLN A 149 -9.22 2.03 -22.61
CA GLN A 149 -10.12 1.64 -21.54
C GLN A 149 -10.96 0.43 -21.97
N ALA A 150 -11.60 0.52 -23.14
CA ALA A 150 -12.40 -0.58 -23.68
C ALA A 150 -11.57 -1.85 -23.90
N GLU A 151 -10.38 -1.73 -24.47
CA GLU A 151 -9.43 -2.84 -24.61
C GLU A 151 -9.10 -3.48 -23.26
N THR A 152 -8.81 -2.66 -22.25
CA THR A 152 -8.45 -3.14 -20.90
C THR A 152 -9.62 -3.85 -20.22
N VAL A 153 -10.83 -3.29 -20.32
CA VAL A 153 -12.04 -3.88 -19.73
C VAL A 153 -12.33 -5.23 -20.38
N LEU A 154 -12.34 -5.29 -21.72
CA LEU A 154 -12.64 -6.50 -22.46
C LEU A 154 -11.60 -7.59 -22.20
N MET A 155 -10.32 -7.23 -22.16
CA MET A 155 -9.25 -8.16 -21.81
C MET A 155 -9.44 -8.75 -20.40
N ARG A 156 -9.81 -7.92 -19.42
CA ARG A 156 -10.06 -8.38 -18.04
C ARG A 156 -11.31 -9.25 -17.92
N ILE A 157 -12.34 -8.98 -18.71
CA ILE A 157 -13.53 -9.85 -18.82
C ILE A 157 -13.09 -11.24 -19.30
N LEU A 158 -12.31 -11.33 -20.37
CA LEU A 158 -11.85 -12.60 -20.93
C LEU A 158 -10.91 -13.37 -19.98
N GLN A 159 -10.17 -12.65 -19.12
CA GLN A 159 -9.30 -13.24 -18.11
C GLN A 159 -10.03 -13.68 -16.83
N GLY A 160 -11.32 -13.35 -16.69
CA GLY A 160 -12.06 -13.53 -15.45
C GLY A 160 -11.69 -12.46 -14.42
N THR A 161 -12.61 -11.52 -14.18
CA THR A 161 -12.40 -10.44 -13.23
C THR A 161 -13.64 -10.18 -12.36
N GLY A 162 -13.42 -9.71 -11.13
CA GLY A 162 -14.47 -9.09 -10.32
C GLY A 162 -14.63 -7.59 -10.62
N GLY A 163 -15.52 -6.92 -9.87
CA GLY A 163 -15.85 -5.49 -10.05
C GLY A 163 -14.63 -4.55 -10.01
N ARG A 164 -13.60 -4.85 -9.19
CA ARG A 164 -12.35 -4.05 -9.15
C ARG A 164 -11.59 -4.07 -10.48
N GLY A 165 -11.53 -5.21 -11.18
CA GLY A 165 -10.89 -5.23 -12.50
C GLY A 165 -11.78 -4.68 -13.60
N LEU A 166 -13.11 -4.72 -13.47
CA LEU A 166 -14.01 -4.04 -14.40
C LEU A 166 -13.87 -2.51 -14.36
N ALA A 167 -13.37 -1.92 -13.27
CA ALA A 167 -13.05 -0.49 -13.19
C ALA A 167 -11.95 -0.02 -14.18
N GLY A 168 -11.31 -0.95 -14.90
CA GLY A 168 -10.42 -0.64 -16.00
C GLY A 168 -9.14 0.10 -15.57
N ILE A 169 -8.68 0.99 -16.44
CA ILE A 169 -7.60 1.94 -16.21
C ILE A 169 -8.11 3.09 -15.34
N PRO A 170 -7.54 3.32 -14.13
CA PRO A 170 -7.99 4.40 -13.27
C PRO A 170 -7.50 5.78 -13.79
N PRO A 171 -8.28 6.85 -13.63
CA PRO A 171 -7.89 8.21 -14.06
C PRO A 171 -6.68 8.76 -13.28
N ARG A 172 -6.54 8.35 -12.02
CA ARG A 172 -5.43 8.69 -11.12
C ARG A 172 -4.86 7.40 -10.50
N ARG A 173 -3.54 7.27 -10.43
CA ARG A 173 -2.87 6.15 -9.73
C ARG A 173 -1.56 6.62 -9.09
N MET A 174 -1.28 6.19 -7.86
CA MET A 174 0.02 6.35 -7.22
C MET A 174 1.00 5.28 -7.74
N GLU A 175 2.21 5.70 -8.14
CA GLU A 175 3.25 4.83 -8.70
C GLU A 175 4.60 5.21 -8.08
N GLY A 176 4.99 4.54 -6.98
CA GLY A 176 6.28 4.78 -6.31
C GLY A 176 6.49 6.24 -5.90
N GLY A 177 5.46 6.90 -5.35
CA GLY A 177 5.50 8.31 -4.96
C GLY A 177 5.13 9.32 -6.06
N LEU A 178 4.99 8.87 -7.31
CA LEU A 178 4.55 9.72 -8.43
C LEU A 178 3.06 9.51 -8.74
N VAL A 179 2.28 10.59 -8.85
CA VAL A 179 0.87 10.50 -9.23
C VAL A 179 0.73 10.47 -10.76
N ILE A 180 0.28 9.34 -11.29
CA ILE A 180 0.00 9.16 -12.72
C ILE A 180 -1.43 9.58 -13.03
N LEU A 181 -1.58 10.52 -13.96
CA LEU A 181 -2.84 11.10 -14.41
C LEU A 181 -3.14 10.70 -15.86
N ARG A 182 -4.43 10.54 -16.18
CA ARG A 182 -4.90 10.17 -17.53
C ARG A 182 -6.04 11.07 -17.97
N PRO A 183 -5.76 12.32 -18.36
CA PRO A 183 -6.81 13.28 -18.74
C PRO A 183 -7.61 12.84 -19.99
N LEU A 184 -7.02 11.99 -20.83
CA LEU A 184 -7.63 11.58 -22.11
C LEU A 184 -8.57 10.37 -22.03
N LEU A 185 -8.82 9.78 -20.85
CA LEU A 185 -9.66 8.57 -20.74
C LEU A 185 -11.09 8.74 -21.27
N GLY A 186 -11.60 9.97 -21.32
CA GLY A 186 -12.91 10.30 -21.87
C GLY A 186 -12.90 10.69 -23.36
N PHE A 187 -11.80 10.46 -24.08
CA PHE A 187 -11.64 10.83 -25.50
C PHE A 187 -11.41 9.58 -26.35
N ARG A 188 -12.04 9.51 -27.52
CA ARG A 188 -11.81 8.46 -28.53
C ARG A 188 -10.54 8.77 -29.31
N ARG A 189 -9.83 7.74 -29.76
CA ARG A 189 -8.62 7.90 -30.60
C ARG A 189 -8.86 8.74 -31.85
N GLU A 190 -10.02 8.58 -32.49
CA GLU A 190 -10.42 9.32 -33.68
C GLU A 190 -10.57 10.83 -33.41
N GLU A 191 -11.11 11.19 -32.23
CA GLU A 191 -11.26 12.59 -31.82
C GLU A 191 -9.91 13.27 -31.65
N LEU A 192 -8.92 12.57 -31.07
CA LEU A 192 -7.56 13.08 -30.88
C LEU A 192 -6.88 13.36 -32.22
N ARG A 193 -7.03 12.43 -33.18
CA ARG A 193 -6.47 12.55 -34.53
C ARG A 193 -7.14 13.66 -35.33
N ALA A 194 -8.47 13.73 -35.29
CA ALA A 194 -9.22 14.80 -35.94
C ALA A 194 -8.82 16.17 -35.41
N TRP A 195 -8.61 16.29 -34.10
CA TRP A 195 -8.11 17.52 -33.50
C TRP A 195 -6.71 17.89 -33.98
N LEU A 196 -5.75 16.95 -33.96
CA LEU A 196 -4.39 17.22 -34.46
C LEU A 196 -4.38 17.66 -35.92
N SER A 197 -5.10 16.95 -36.79
CA SER A 197 -5.23 17.31 -38.22
C SER A 197 -5.85 18.70 -38.39
N GLY A 198 -6.92 19.01 -37.65
CA GLY A 198 -7.57 20.31 -37.70
C GLY A 198 -6.70 21.46 -37.20
N GLN A 199 -5.63 21.16 -36.46
CA GLN A 199 -4.63 22.14 -36.00
C GLN A 199 -3.37 22.17 -36.88
N GLY A 200 -3.28 21.32 -37.91
CA GLY A 200 -2.08 21.17 -38.73
C GLY A 200 -0.87 20.64 -37.96
N LEU A 201 -1.11 19.86 -36.91
CA LEU A 201 -0.04 19.31 -36.06
C LEU A 201 0.37 17.93 -36.57
N GLU A 202 1.67 17.74 -36.77
CA GLU A 202 2.24 16.46 -37.18
C GLU A 202 2.44 15.51 -36.00
N TRP A 203 2.40 14.21 -36.25
CA TRP A 203 2.75 13.17 -35.30
C TRP A 203 3.41 11.99 -36.01
N ARG A 204 4.08 11.13 -35.25
CA ARG A 204 4.68 9.89 -35.77
C ARG A 204 3.66 8.77 -35.76
N GLU A 205 3.57 8.02 -36.85
CA GLU A 205 2.68 6.86 -36.96
C GLU A 205 3.46 5.58 -36.68
N ASP A 206 3.01 4.81 -35.70
CA ASP A 206 3.69 3.58 -35.29
C ASP A 206 3.26 2.41 -36.19
N HIS A 207 4.03 2.15 -37.25
CA HIS A 207 3.76 1.09 -38.23
C HIS A 207 3.78 -0.33 -37.63
N THR A 208 4.39 -0.54 -36.46
CA THR A 208 4.49 -1.87 -35.83
C THR A 208 3.22 -2.28 -35.07
N ASN A 209 2.23 -1.38 -34.96
CA ASN A 209 0.91 -1.69 -34.39
C ASN A 209 -0.03 -2.39 -35.37
N ALA A 210 0.36 -2.60 -36.63
CA ALA A 210 -0.50 -3.20 -37.64
C ALA A 210 -0.63 -4.73 -37.53
N GLU A 211 0.35 -5.40 -36.90
CA GLU A 211 0.33 -6.88 -36.81
C GLU A 211 -0.35 -7.38 -35.52
N PRO A 212 -1.32 -8.32 -35.61
CA PRO A 212 -2.08 -8.83 -34.47
C PRO A 212 -1.31 -9.91 -33.66
N VAL A 213 -0.06 -9.61 -33.31
CA VAL A 213 0.81 -10.55 -32.57
C VAL A 213 0.42 -10.63 -31.09
N THR A 214 0.11 -9.49 -30.46
CA THR A 214 -0.23 -9.43 -29.03
C THR A 214 -1.73 -9.63 -28.79
N PRO A 215 -2.15 -10.16 -27.62
CA PRO A 215 -3.57 -10.27 -27.26
C PRO A 215 -4.32 -8.94 -27.40
N ARG A 216 -3.65 -7.84 -27.05
CA ARG A 216 -4.20 -6.49 -27.15
C ARG A 216 -4.42 -6.04 -28.60
N ASN A 217 -3.48 -6.34 -29.50
CA ASN A 217 -3.64 -6.02 -30.92
C ASN A 217 -4.78 -6.85 -31.55
N ARG A 218 -4.96 -8.11 -31.15
CA ARG A 218 -6.10 -8.95 -31.59
C ARG A 218 -7.43 -8.38 -31.14
N LEU A 219 -7.52 -7.85 -29.91
CA LEU A 219 -8.72 -7.16 -29.43
C LEU A 219 -8.99 -5.89 -30.23
N ARG A 220 -7.97 -5.05 -30.42
CA ARG A 220 -8.07 -3.77 -31.14
C ARG A 220 -8.49 -3.92 -32.59
N HIS A 221 -7.89 -4.85 -33.33
CA HIS A 221 -8.08 -4.99 -34.78
C HIS A 221 -9.10 -6.07 -35.18
N GLY A 222 -9.45 -6.97 -34.27
CA GLY A 222 -10.39 -8.05 -34.54
C GLY A 222 -11.69 -7.91 -33.75
N LEU A 223 -11.63 -8.15 -32.44
CA LEU A 223 -12.83 -8.32 -31.62
C LEU A 223 -13.64 -7.02 -31.45
N LEU A 224 -12.99 -5.88 -31.14
CA LEU A 224 -13.70 -4.61 -30.95
C LEU A 224 -14.41 -4.15 -32.24
N PRO A 225 -13.78 -4.17 -33.42
CA PRO A 225 -14.47 -3.89 -34.68
C PRO A 225 -15.65 -4.82 -34.96
N LEU A 226 -15.49 -6.13 -34.70
CA LEU A 226 -16.57 -7.10 -34.86
C LEU A 226 -17.77 -6.77 -33.96
N LEU A 227 -17.52 -6.52 -32.67
CA LEU A 227 -18.57 -6.12 -31.72
C LEU A 227 -19.24 -4.81 -32.13
N ALA A 228 -18.48 -3.85 -32.67
CA ALA A 228 -19.01 -2.59 -33.14
C ALA A 228 -19.92 -2.75 -34.36
N ALA A 229 -19.50 -3.57 -35.33
CA ALA A 229 -20.22 -3.79 -36.57
C ALA A 229 -21.47 -4.67 -36.40
N GLU A 230 -21.38 -5.75 -35.62
CA GLU A 230 -22.44 -6.78 -35.56
C GLU A 230 -23.41 -6.62 -34.37
N HIS A 231 -23.03 -5.85 -33.34
CA HIS A 231 -23.83 -5.79 -32.10
C HIS A 231 -24.10 -4.38 -31.58
N ASN A 232 -23.05 -3.59 -31.35
CA ASN A 232 -23.20 -2.27 -30.73
C ASN A 232 -22.18 -1.27 -31.29
N PRO A 233 -22.58 -0.38 -32.21
CA PRO A 233 -21.70 0.65 -32.77
C PRO A 233 -21.01 1.55 -31.72
N GLN A 234 -21.56 1.64 -30.51
CA GLN A 234 -21.04 2.41 -29.38
C GLN A 234 -20.40 1.51 -28.31
N ILE A 235 -19.85 0.35 -28.69
CA ILE A 235 -19.30 -0.62 -27.74
C ILE A 235 -18.16 -0.04 -26.89
N VAL A 236 -17.31 0.81 -27.48
CA VAL A 236 -16.21 1.43 -26.72
C VAL A 236 -16.75 2.37 -25.64
N ASP A 237 -17.71 3.23 -25.98
CA ASP A 237 -18.38 4.11 -25.02
C ASP A 237 -19.12 3.31 -23.94
N ALA A 238 -19.77 2.20 -24.32
CA ALA A 238 -20.46 1.31 -23.38
C ALA A 238 -19.48 0.67 -22.37
N LEU A 239 -18.33 0.17 -22.84
CA LEU A 239 -17.29 -0.40 -21.98
C LEU A 239 -16.64 0.67 -21.09
N ALA A 240 -16.45 1.89 -21.59
CA ALA A 240 -15.95 3.00 -20.80
C ALA A 240 -16.93 3.41 -19.69
N ARG A 241 -18.24 3.50 -19.99
CA ARG A 241 -19.29 3.74 -18.99
C ARG A 241 -19.37 2.63 -17.94
N LEU A 242 -19.22 1.36 -18.34
CA LEU A 242 -19.13 0.24 -17.42
C LEU A 242 -17.95 0.41 -16.45
N ALA A 243 -16.77 0.76 -16.97
CA ALA A 243 -15.59 1.00 -16.14
C ALA A 243 -15.77 2.16 -15.17
N GLU A 244 -16.45 3.23 -15.59
CA GLU A 244 -16.77 4.37 -14.74
C GLU A 244 -17.75 4.00 -13.62
N ALA A 245 -18.87 3.36 -13.96
CA ALA A 245 -19.85 2.92 -12.96
C ALA A 245 -19.22 1.99 -11.93
N GLN A 246 -18.46 0.99 -12.38
CA GLN A 246 -17.76 0.06 -11.49
C GLN A 246 -16.72 0.77 -10.62
N ARG A 247 -16.03 1.79 -11.12
CA ARG A 247 -15.08 2.56 -10.32
C ARG A 247 -15.77 3.32 -9.18
N LEU A 248 -16.89 4.00 -9.47
CA LEU A 248 -17.67 4.71 -8.46
C LEU A 248 -18.19 3.76 -7.36
N ASP A 249 -18.71 2.61 -7.75
CA ASP A 249 -19.17 1.58 -6.81
C ASP A 249 -18.00 1.03 -5.97
N ASN A 250 -16.86 0.76 -6.61
CA ASN A 250 -15.68 0.27 -5.91
C ASN A 250 -15.13 1.28 -4.90
N ASP A 251 -15.12 2.57 -5.24
CA ASP A 251 -14.62 3.63 -4.36
C ASP A 251 -15.48 3.70 -3.08
N LEU A 252 -16.82 3.67 -3.22
CA LEU A 252 -17.74 3.62 -2.07
C LEU A 252 -17.53 2.35 -1.24
N LEU A 253 -17.45 1.19 -1.89
CA LEU A 253 -17.25 -0.08 -1.19
C LEU A 253 -15.88 -0.17 -0.49
N ASP A 254 -14.85 0.48 -1.03
CA ASP A 254 -13.52 0.56 -0.39
C ASP A 254 -13.52 1.49 0.82
N GLN A 255 -14.30 2.59 0.79
CA GLN A 255 -14.53 3.43 1.96
C GLN A 255 -15.27 2.66 3.07
N LEU A 256 -16.37 1.99 2.71
CA LEU A 256 -17.13 1.16 3.65
C LEU A 256 -16.28 0.00 4.21
N ALA A 257 -15.42 -0.60 3.39
CA ALA A 257 -14.49 -1.64 3.83
C ALA A 257 -13.42 -1.10 4.78
N GLY A 258 -12.98 0.15 4.62
CA GLY A 258 -12.09 0.83 5.58
C GLY A 258 -12.74 0.94 6.95
N ALA A 259 -13.94 1.52 7.02
CA ALA A 259 -14.69 1.64 8.27
C ALA A 259 -15.06 0.26 8.88
N ALA A 260 -15.36 -0.73 8.03
CA ALA A 260 -15.59 -2.10 8.48
C ALA A 260 -14.31 -2.73 9.06
N PHE A 261 -13.16 -2.49 8.43
CA PHE A 261 -11.86 -2.95 8.93
C PHE A 261 -11.58 -2.37 10.32
N ASP A 262 -11.76 -1.07 10.50
CA ASP A 262 -11.51 -0.40 11.79
C ASP A 262 -12.43 -0.93 12.90
N ARG A 263 -13.64 -1.36 12.56
CA ARG A 263 -14.58 -1.98 13.50
C ARG A 263 -14.23 -3.42 13.90
N VAL A 264 -13.62 -4.18 13.00
CA VAL A 264 -13.26 -5.58 13.27
C VAL A 264 -11.84 -5.72 13.78
N ALA A 265 -10.99 -4.72 13.57
CA ALA A 265 -9.64 -4.70 14.07
C ALA A 265 -9.64 -4.45 15.57
N ASN A 266 -9.09 -5.39 16.34
CA ASN A 266 -8.86 -5.20 17.77
C ASN A 266 -7.68 -4.25 17.98
N PRO A 267 -7.76 -3.32 18.96
CA PRO A 267 -6.63 -2.50 19.33
C PRO A 267 -5.50 -3.40 19.82
N LEU A 268 -4.33 -3.27 19.19
CA LEU A 268 -3.13 -3.96 19.63
C LEU A 268 -2.37 -3.07 20.61
N PRO A 269 -1.68 -3.64 21.61
CA PRO A 269 -0.74 -2.88 22.43
C PRO A 269 0.27 -2.16 21.54
N GLU A 270 0.71 -0.94 21.90
CA GLU A 270 1.74 -0.21 21.12
C GLU A 270 3.05 -1.00 20.94
N SER A 271 3.30 -1.98 21.80
CA SER A 271 4.45 -2.91 21.72
C SER A 271 4.26 -4.09 20.75
N ALA A 272 3.07 -4.24 20.16
CA ALA A 272 2.84 -5.19 19.09
C ALA A 272 3.15 -4.50 17.76
N ARG A 273 4.13 -5.02 17.03
CA ARG A 273 4.60 -4.52 15.72
C ARG A 273 3.45 -3.96 14.87
N PRO A 274 3.69 -2.98 13.98
CA PRO A 274 2.73 -2.50 12.98
C PRO A 274 2.23 -3.58 11.99
N MET A 275 2.70 -4.81 12.13
CA MET A 275 2.48 -5.94 11.22
C MET A 275 1.64 -7.06 11.82
N ILE A 276 1.11 -6.86 13.03
CA ILE A 276 0.10 -7.73 13.61
C ILE A 276 -1.23 -7.03 13.38
N HIS A 277 -2.19 -7.71 12.76
CA HIS A 277 -3.59 -7.29 12.78
C HIS A 277 -4.34 -8.37 13.53
N SER A 278 -5.02 -8.00 14.60
CA SER A 278 -5.97 -8.88 15.28
C SER A 278 -7.37 -8.51 14.80
N LEU A 279 -8.11 -9.48 14.28
CA LEU A 279 -9.49 -9.31 13.82
C LEU A 279 -10.43 -10.08 14.74
N ASP A 280 -11.47 -9.40 15.24
CA ASP A 280 -12.59 -10.01 15.95
C ASP A 280 -13.46 -10.83 14.96
N PRO A 281 -13.50 -12.16 15.12
CA PRO A 281 -14.28 -13.04 14.26
C PRO A 281 -15.80 -12.82 14.35
N VAL A 282 -16.31 -12.42 15.51
CA VAL A 282 -17.75 -12.19 15.73
C VAL A 282 -18.17 -10.91 15.01
N ALA A 283 -17.41 -9.83 15.20
CA ALA A 283 -17.64 -8.58 14.46
C ALA A 283 -17.49 -8.79 12.94
N PHE A 284 -16.51 -9.60 12.50
CA PHE A 284 -16.33 -9.97 11.10
C PHE A 284 -17.52 -10.77 10.55
N ALA A 285 -18.02 -11.75 11.30
CA ALA A 285 -19.20 -12.51 10.93
C ALA A 285 -20.47 -11.64 10.85
N ALA A 286 -20.54 -10.52 11.57
CA ALA A 286 -21.65 -9.58 11.44
C ALA A 286 -21.60 -8.71 10.16
N LEU A 287 -20.46 -8.66 9.46
CA LEU A 287 -20.33 -7.91 8.21
C LEU A 287 -21.10 -8.57 7.06
N ALA A 288 -21.60 -7.74 6.14
CA ALA A 288 -22.11 -8.22 4.85
C ALA A 288 -21.00 -8.91 4.04
N HIS A 289 -21.37 -9.91 3.25
CA HIS A 289 -20.43 -10.75 2.48
C HIS A 289 -19.44 -9.95 1.63
N ALA A 290 -19.92 -8.90 0.94
CA ALA A 290 -19.08 -8.03 0.12
C ALA A 290 -18.03 -7.27 0.95
N LEU A 291 -18.35 -6.89 2.19
CA LEU A 291 -17.43 -6.20 3.09
C LEU A 291 -16.41 -7.16 3.69
N ARG A 292 -16.81 -8.39 4.07
CA ARG A 292 -15.88 -9.45 4.52
C ARG A 292 -14.75 -9.64 3.50
N ARG A 293 -15.10 -9.89 2.24
CA ARG A 293 -14.12 -10.05 1.15
C ARG A 293 -13.19 -8.85 0.99
N ARG A 294 -13.72 -7.61 1.10
CA ARG A 294 -12.90 -6.40 0.96
C ARG A 294 -12.01 -6.14 2.17
N VAL A 295 -12.45 -6.46 3.37
CA VAL A 295 -11.62 -6.45 4.59
C VAL A 295 -10.44 -7.41 4.43
N LEU A 296 -10.67 -8.63 3.92
CA LEU A 296 -9.60 -9.59 3.66
C LEU A 296 -8.63 -9.12 2.56
N LEU A 297 -9.14 -8.56 1.48
CA LEU A 297 -8.31 -7.96 0.43
C LEU A 297 -7.47 -6.79 0.97
N ARG A 298 -8.02 -5.98 1.86
CA ARG A 298 -7.31 -4.88 2.52
C ARG A 298 -6.23 -5.41 3.45
N LEU A 299 -6.54 -6.41 4.27
CA LEU A 299 -5.59 -7.09 5.15
C LEU A 299 -4.41 -7.65 4.36
N ALA A 300 -4.67 -8.49 3.35
CA ALA A 300 -3.62 -9.09 2.52
C ALA A 300 -2.80 -8.03 1.79
N GLY A 301 -3.46 -7.01 1.21
CA GLY A 301 -2.80 -5.92 0.50
C GLY A 301 -1.89 -5.07 1.39
N GLY A 302 -2.28 -4.80 2.64
CA GLY A 302 -1.43 -4.14 3.63
C GLY A 302 -0.15 -4.91 3.96
N CYS A 303 -0.16 -6.21 3.69
CA CYS A 303 0.97 -7.11 3.92
C CYS A 303 1.75 -7.42 2.64
N GLY A 304 1.44 -6.74 1.53
CA GLY A 304 2.06 -7.01 0.22
C GLY A 304 1.60 -8.32 -0.43
N VAL A 305 0.60 -9.02 0.12
CA VAL A 305 0.04 -10.25 -0.45
C VAL A 305 -1.09 -9.92 -1.41
N ARG A 306 -1.10 -10.57 -2.58
CA ARG A 306 -2.21 -10.51 -3.54
C ARG A 306 -2.92 -11.86 -3.55
N PRO A 307 -4.02 -12.00 -2.78
CA PRO A 307 -4.68 -13.29 -2.68
C PRO A 307 -5.48 -13.57 -3.95
N ASP A 308 -5.41 -14.82 -4.41
CA ASP A 308 -6.33 -15.33 -5.42
C ASP A 308 -7.70 -15.65 -4.79
N HIS A 309 -8.62 -16.17 -5.61
CA HIS A 309 -9.97 -16.48 -5.13
C HIS A 309 -9.98 -17.57 -4.06
N ASP A 310 -9.16 -18.62 -4.21
CA ASP A 310 -9.10 -19.74 -3.27
C ASP A 310 -8.53 -19.29 -1.92
N LEU A 311 -7.44 -18.52 -1.93
CA LEU A 311 -6.86 -17.98 -0.71
C LEU A 311 -7.86 -17.09 0.04
N LEU A 312 -8.62 -16.24 -0.66
CA LEU A 312 -9.68 -15.44 -0.02
C LEU A 312 -10.76 -16.31 0.65
N LEU A 313 -11.17 -17.42 0.02
CA LEU A 313 -12.15 -18.35 0.61
C LEU A 313 -11.58 -19.02 1.85
N ARG A 314 -10.31 -19.46 1.83
CA ARG A 314 -9.65 -20.05 3.00
C ARG A 314 -9.50 -19.06 4.15
N MET A 315 -9.12 -17.81 3.84
CA MET A 315 -9.05 -16.72 4.83
C MET A 315 -10.43 -16.46 5.46
N GLU A 316 -11.48 -16.40 4.65
CA GLU A 316 -12.86 -16.21 5.13
C GLU A 316 -13.33 -17.37 6.00
N ALA A 317 -13.09 -18.61 5.57
CA ALA A 317 -13.43 -19.81 6.34
C ALA A 317 -12.70 -19.85 7.70
N LEU A 318 -11.43 -19.43 7.76
CA LEU A 318 -10.68 -19.35 9.01
C LEU A 318 -11.32 -18.38 10.03
N LEU A 319 -11.87 -17.26 9.54
CA LEU A 319 -12.56 -16.28 10.37
C LEU A 319 -13.95 -16.73 10.81
N LEU A 320 -14.70 -17.40 9.94
CA LEU A 320 -16.09 -17.79 10.23
C LEU A 320 -16.20 -19.13 10.96
N GLU A 321 -15.36 -20.09 10.60
CA GLU A 321 -15.50 -21.51 10.99
C GLU A 321 -14.22 -22.10 11.60
N GLY A 322 -13.13 -21.33 11.59
CA GLY A 322 -11.83 -21.77 12.09
C GLY A 322 -11.86 -22.15 13.56
N ARG A 323 -11.26 -23.30 13.88
CA ARG A 323 -11.01 -23.73 15.26
C ARG A 323 -9.75 -23.05 15.79
N ALA A 324 -9.66 -22.90 17.12
CA ALA A 324 -8.43 -22.44 17.76
C ALA A 324 -7.25 -23.34 17.34
N GLY A 325 -6.13 -22.72 16.95
CA GLY A 325 -4.95 -23.38 16.41
C GLY A 325 -4.90 -23.48 14.88
N ALA A 326 -6.00 -23.24 14.17
CA ALA A 326 -6.02 -23.29 12.71
C ALA A 326 -5.16 -22.18 12.08
N ARG A 327 -4.50 -22.47 10.96
CA ARG A 327 -3.61 -21.55 10.24
C ARG A 327 -3.92 -21.55 8.74
N VAL A 328 -3.88 -20.38 8.11
CA VAL A 328 -3.90 -20.22 6.64
C VAL A 328 -2.66 -19.48 6.20
N PRO A 329 -1.72 -20.13 5.48
CA PRO A 329 -0.59 -19.46 4.86
C PRO A 329 -1.06 -18.45 3.80
N LEU A 330 -0.53 -17.23 3.89
CA LEU A 330 -0.78 -16.16 2.93
C LEU A 330 0.32 -16.10 1.86
N ASP A 331 1.57 -16.24 2.27
CA ASP A 331 2.75 -16.41 1.42
C ASP A 331 3.81 -17.25 2.15
N THR A 332 5.05 -17.30 1.65
CA THR A 332 6.16 -18.03 2.27
C THR A 332 6.57 -17.52 3.64
N ALA A 333 6.15 -16.30 3.99
CA ALA A 333 6.56 -15.61 5.19
C ALA A 333 5.38 -14.99 5.95
N LYS A 334 4.13 -15.35 5.68
CA LYS A 334 2.96 -14.75 6.35
C LYS A 334 1.84 -15.74 6.47
N SER A 335 1.11 -15.66 7.57
CA SER A 335 -0.01 -16.56 7.83
C SER A 335 -1.04 -15.92 8.74
N LEU A 336 -2.31 -16.25 8.53
CA LEU A 336 -3.36 -15.98 9.51
C LEU A 336 -3.44 -17.16 10.47
N TYR A 337 -3.47 -16.85 11.77
CA TYR A 337 -3.65 -17.82 12.84
C TYR A 337 -4.96 -17.55 13.58
N ARG A 338 -5.72 -18.61 13.84
CA ARG A 338 -6.96 -18.54 14.59
C ARG A 338 -6.71 -18.88 16.06
N GLY A 339 -6.87 -17.89 16.94
CA GLY A 339 -7.05 -18.05 18.38
C GLY A 339 -8.49 -17.72 18.78
N TYR A 340 -8.66 -16.98 19.88
CA TYR A 340 -9.92 -16.28 20.17
C TYR A 340 -10.21 -15.25 19.08
N ASP A 341 -9.20 -14.45 18.75
CA ASP A 341 -9.17 -13.58 17.58
C ASP A 341 -8.45 -14.25 16.40
N VAL A 342 -8.50 -13.63 15.22
CA VAL A 342 -7.62 -14.00 14.10
C VAL A 342 -6.47 -13.02 14.01
N VAL A 343 -5.25 -13.55 14.13
CA VAL A 343 -4.03 -12.76 14.17
C VAL A 343 -3.23 -13.02 12.91
N LEU A 344 -2.82 -11.95 12.23
CA LEU A 344 -1.81 -12.02 11.19
C LEU A 344 -0.42 -12.16 11.81
N LEU A 345 0.32 -13.16 11.32
CA LEU A 345 1.72 -13.42 11.65
C LEU A 345 2.57 -13.24 10.39
N CYS A 346 3.78 -12.72 10.53
CA CYS A 346 4.79 -12.71 9.49
C CYS A 346 5.98 -13.57 9.94
N ASP A 347 6.33 -14.62 9.20
CA ASP A 347 7.55 -15.40 9.40
C ASP A 347 8.81 -14.55 9.08
N GLY A 348 9.91 -14.92 9.74
CA GLY A 348 10.86 -14.02 10.40
C GLY A 348 10.70 -14.16 11.93
N ASP A 349 9.45 -14.38 12.37
CA ASP A 349 9.05 -14.78 13.72
C ASP A 349 8.95 -16.32 13.86
N THR A 350 9.99 -17.08 13.49
CA THR A 350 10.11 -18.42 14.11
C THR A 350 10.24 -18.17 15.60
N VAL A 351 9.34 -18.75 16.42
CA VAL A 351 9.66 -19.02 17.83
C VAL A 351 11.05 -19.65 17.77
N PRO A 352 12.10 -19.04 18.36
CA PRO A 352 13.44 -19.58 18.26
C PRO A 352 13.36 -21.06 18.61
N ASP A 353 13.66 -21.93 17.63
CA ASP A 353 13.67 -23.38 17.84
C ASP A 353 14.96 -23.68 18.59
N GLY A 354 14.92 -23.39 19.89
CA GLY A 354 16.06 -23.32 20.77
C GLY A 354 15.59 -22.98 22.17
N SER A 355 16.12 -23.68 23.16
CA SER A 355 15.91 -23.35 24.57
C SER A 355 16.07 -21.84 24.78
N PRO A 356 15.16 -21.15 25.48
CA PRO A 356 15.23 -19.71 25.64
C PRO A 356 16.53 -19.33 26.35
N GLU A 357 17.47 -18.80 25.57
CA GLU A 357 18.76 -18.36 26.06
C GLU A 357 18.50 -17.29 27.12
N THR A 358 19.00 -17.54 28.31
CA THR A 358 18.84 -16.62 29.43
C THR A 358 19.98 -15.62 29.36
N VAL A 359 19.64 -14.39 29.00
CA VAL A 359 20.61 -13.33 28.75
C VAL A 359 20.79 -12.51 30.02
N PRO A 360 22.01 -12.33 30.54
CA PRO A 360 22.25 -11.47 31.69
C PRO A 360 21.79 -10.03 31.41
N LEU A 361 21.07 -9.43 32.36
CA LEU A 361 20.62 -8.03 32.29
C LEU A 361 21.45 -7.18 33.27
N PRO A 362 22.47 -6.44 32.79
CA PRO A 362 23.27 -5.59 33.65
C PRO A 362 22.45 -4.42 34.22
N VAL A 363 22.79 -3.98 35.43
CA VAL A 363 22.19 -2.81 36.08
C VAL A 363 23.31 -1.87 36.55
N PRO A 364 23.46 -0.66 35.95
CA PRO A 364 22.73 -0.17 34.78
C PRO A 364 23.16 -0.88 33.50
N GLY A 365 22.24 -1.03 32.54
CA GLY A 365 22.55 -1.51 31.20
C GLY A 365 21.34 -2.07 30.46
N GLU A 366 21.61 -2.83 29.39
CA GLU A 366 20.58 -3.39 28.53
C GLU A 366 20.90 -4.82 28.10
N ALA A 367 19.87 -5.56 27.72
CA ALA A 367 19.97 -6.88 27.14
C ALA A 367 18.97 -7.03 25.99
N GLU A 368 19.39 -7.70 24.93
CA GLU A 368 18.51 -8.05 23.82
C GLU A 368 17.94 -9.47 24.03
N CYS A 369 16.62 -9.61 23.93
CA CYS A 369 15.95 -10.90 24.07
C CYS A 369 14.65 -10.89 23.25
N LEU A 370 14.44 -11.93 22.43
CA LEU A 370 13.22 -12.12 21.61
C LEU A 370 12.90 -10.94 20.66
N GLY A 371 13.93 -10.24 20.18
CA GLY A 371 13.76 -9.05 19.32
C GLY A 371 13.38 -7.78 20.07
N HIS A 372 13.50 -7.78 21.40
CA HIS A 372 13.29 -6.62 22.25
C HIS A 372 14.59 -6.22 22.96
N ILE A 373 14.79 -4.92 23.16
CA ILE A 373 15.82 -4.35 24.02
C ILE A 373 15.17 -4.06 25.38
N ILE A 374 15.69 -4.71 26.42
CA ILE A 374 15.28 -4.51 27.81
C ILE A 374 16.37 -3.68 28.48
N THR A 375 16.02 -2.48 28.93
CA THR A 375 16.95 -1.63 29.71
C THR A 375 16.60 -1.70 31.18
N ALA A 376 17.61 -1.68 32.04
CA ALA A 376 17.45 -1.65 33.48
C ALA A 376 18.38 -0.61 34.10
N ARG A 377 17.83 0.25 34.97
CA ARG A 377 18.60 1.25 35.71
C ARG A 377 18.05 1.48 37.10
N ARG A 378 18.93 1.75 38.06
CA ARG A 378 18.53 2.22 39.39
C ARG A 378 18.06 3.67 39.28
N LEU A 379 16.97 4.00 39.96
CA LEU A 379 16.52 5.38 40.10
C LEU A 379 16.96 5.91 41.46
N ASP A 380 17.93 6.83 41.43
CA ASP A 380 18.37 7.57 42.59
C ASP A 380 17.50 8.84 42.71
N GLY A 381 16.38 8.77 43.44
CA GLY A 381 15.52 9.94 43.66
C GLY A 381 14.05 9.64 43.95
N ALA A 382 13.22 10.69 43.88
CA ALA A 382 11.77 10.58 44.05
C ALA A 382 11.14 9.89 42.83
N PHE A 383 10.36 8.85 43.08
CA PHE A 383 9.58 8.12 42.08
C PHE A 383 8.08 8.15 42.45
N PRO A 384 7.17 7.92 41.48
CA PRO A 384 5.74 7.91 41.75
C PRO A 384 5.39 6.80 42.76
N ARG A 385 4.71 7.17 43.84
CA ARG A 385 4.26 6.24 44.90
C ARG A 385 2.76 5.97 44.82
N ASP A 386 2.03 6.79 44.10
CA ASP A 386 0.60 6.68 43.91
C ASP A 386 0.25 5.71 42.77
N THR A 387 -0.92 5.10 42.87
CA THR A 387 -1.40 4.11 41.89
C THR A 387 -1.49 4.67 40.46
N ALA A 388 -1.79 5.97 40.30
CA ALA A 388 -1.92 6.59 38.98
C ALA A 388 -0.55 6.76 38.31
N GLY A 389 0.44 7.27 39.05
CA GLY A 389 1.82 7.38 38.57
C GLY A 389 2.47 6.04 38.24
N LEU A 390 2.26 5.01 39.08
CA LEU A 390 2.76 3.65 38.82
C LEU A 390 2.09 3.02 37.59
N ARG A 391 0.78 3.25 37.39
CA ARG A 391 0.07 2.78 36.18
C ARG A 391 0.53 3.52 34.92
N ALA A 392 0.83 4.81 35.00
CA ALA A 392 1.29 5.58 33.85
C ALA A 392 2.60 5.01 33.27
N CYS A 393 3.51 4.51 34.12
CA CYS A 393 4.71 3.79 33.67
C CYS A 393 4.35 2.55 32.84
N CYS A 394 3.43 1.71 33.33
CA CYS A 394 3.03 0.45 32.68
C CYS A 394 2.52 0.62 31.24
N HIS A 395 1.89 1.76 30.91
CA HIS A 395 1.33 2.02 29.58
C HIS A 395 2.39 2.44 28.55
N SER A 396 3.63 2.70 28.97
CA SER A 396 4.74 3.16 28.11
C SER A 396 5.82 2.11 27.84
N GLY A 397 5.54 0.84 28.17
CA GLY A 397 6.57 -0.22 28.17
C GLY A 397 7.56 -0.13 29.33
N ARG A 398 7.33 0.79 30.28
CA ARG A 398 8.16 0.99 31.49
C ARG A 398 7.52 0.36 32.71
N GLN A 399 8.34 -0.10 33.64
CA GLN A 399 7.91 -0.65 34.91
C GLN A 399 8.89 -0.29 36.02
N LEU A 400 8.36 0.17 37.15
CA LEU A 400 9.12 0.29 38.38
C LEU A 400 8.97 -0.99 39.20
N LEU A 401 10.10 -1.54 39.64
CA LEU A 401 10.19 -2.71 40.51
C LEU A 401 10.90 -2.33 41.82
N ALA A 402 10.48 -2.89 42.94
CA ALA A 402 11.17 -2.70 44.21
C ALA A 402 12.53 -3.41 44.19
N LEU A 403 13.63 -2.67 44.42
CA LEU A 403 15.00 -3.21 44.29
C LEU A 403 15.28 -4.36 45.28
N ARG A 404 14.61 -4.36 46.44
CA ARG A 404 14.65 -5.46 47.42
C ARG A 404 14.27 -6.83 46.85
N ALA A 405 13.53 -6.86 45.74
CA ALA A 405 13.12 -8.09 45.06
C ALA A 405 14.21 -8.65 44.14
N VAL A 406 15.38 -8.01 44.08
CA VAL A 406 16.52 -8.37 43.24
C VAL A 406 17.72 -8.75 44.12
N PRO A 407 17.69 -9.91 44.81
CA PRO A 407 18.80 -10.35 45.67
C PRO A 407 20.04 -10.83 44.89
N GLY A 408 19.95 -10.96 43.57
CA GLY A 408 20.99 -11.54 42.72
C GLY A 408 21.03 -10.94 41.31
N PRO A 409 21.79 -11.54 40.38
CA PRO A 409 21.89 -11.05 39.01
C PRO A 409 20.54 -11.15 38.28
N LEU A 410 20.21 -10.10 37.53
CA LEU A 410 19.05 -10.11 36.66
C LEU A 410 19.37 -10.80 35.35
N ALA A 411 18.33 -11.40 34.76
CA ALA A 411 18.37 -11.91 33.41
C ALA A 411 17.05 -11.70 32.69
N VAL A 412 17.10 -11.74 31.36
CA VAL A 412 15.92 -11.77 30.48
C VAL A 412 15.86 -13.13 29.79
N ARG A 413 14.67 -13.71 29.70
CA ARG A 413 14.43 -14.95 28.95
C ARG A 413 13.00 -15.04 28.44
N ALA A 414 12.75 -15.97 27.52
CA ALA A 414 11.38 -16.39 27.21
C ALA A 414 10.77 -17.23 28.34
N TRP A 415 9.44 -17.35 28.31
CA TRP A 415 8.72 -18.23 29.23
C TRP A 415 9.00 -19.72 28.94
N ARG A 416 8.93 -20.54 29.98
CA ARG A 416 9.14 -21.99 29.94
C ARG A 416 7.87 -22.71 30.42
N PRO A 417 7.54 -23.89 29.87
CA PRO A 417 6.47 -24.72 30.41
C PRO A 417 6.69 -24.98 31.91
N GLY A 418 5.68 -24.68 32.72
CA GLY A 418 5.75 -24.79 34.17
C GLY A 418 6.10 -23.51 34.91
N ASP A 419 6.51 -22.43 34.22
CA ASP A 419 6.73 -21.12 34.85
C ASP A 419 5.50 -20.67 35.65
N ARG A 420 5.76 -20.19 36.88
CA ARG A 420 4.73 -19.65 37.77
C ARG A 420 5.17 -18.31 38.31
N PHE A 421 4.19 -17.43 38.51
CA PHE A 421 4.40 -16.16 39.19
C PHE A 421 3.11 -15.73 39.88
N THR A 422 3.21 -14.77 40.79
CA THR A 422 2.05 -14.14 41.41
C THR A 422 1.87 -12.75 40.80
N PRO A 423 0.86 -12.53 39.92
CA PRO A 423 0.60 -11.21 39.36
C PRO A 423 0.27 -10.20 40.45
N LEU A 424 0.63 -8.92 40.23
CA LEU A 424 0.21 -7.85 41.12
C LEU A 424 -1.32 -7.85 41.31
N GLY A 425 -1.77 -7.88 42.57
CA GLY A 425 -3.20 -7.93 42.93
C GLY A 425 -3.77 -9.34 43.13
N MET A 426 -2.97 -10.39 42.93
CA MET A 426 -3.33 -11.77 43.26
C MET A 426 -2.56 -12.27 44.49
N SER A 427 -3.16 -13.19 45.24
CA SER A 427 -2.56 -13.75 46.47
C SER A 427 -1.81 -15.06 46.24
N ASN A 428 -2.13 -15.79 45.16
CA ASN A 428 -1.59 -17.14 44.90
C ASN A 428 -0.82 -17.19 43.57
N PRO A 429 0.28 -17.97 43.48
CA PRO A 429 1.00 -18.17 42.23
C PRO A 429 0.14 -18.88 41.17
N VAL A 430 0.10 -18.33 39.97
CA VAL A 430 -0.57 -18.92 38.80
C VAL A 430 0.47 -19.45 37.81
N LYS A 431 0.11 -20.44 36.98
CA LYS A 431 0.94 -20.81 35.84
C LYS A 431 0.91 -19.67 34.83
N LEU A 432 2.05 -19.33 34.26
CA LEU A 432 2.15 -18.26 33.27
C LEU A 432 1.37 -18.61 31.99
N GLN A 433 1.31 -19.89 31.63
CA GLN A 433 0.45 -20.38 30.55
C GLN A 433 -1.03 -20.07 30.81
N ASP A 434 -1.55 -20.42 31.98
CA ASP A 434 -2.96 -20.17 32.35
C ASP A 434 -3.24 -18.67 32.42
N TYR A 435 -2.26 -17.88 32.89
CA TYR A 435 -2.34 -16.42 32.88
C TYR A 435 -2.49 -15.85 31.46
N PHE A 436 -1.67 -16.30 30.51
CA PHE A 436 -1.79 -15.89 29.11
C PHE A 436 -3.12 -16.32 28.49
N VAL A 437 -3.61 -17.52 28.81
CA VAL A 437 -4.93 -18.00 28.37
C VAL A 437 -6.04 -17.09 28.90
N ASN A 438 -6.04 -16.78 30.19
CA ASN A 438 -7.06 -15.92 30.82
C ASN A 438 -7.03 -14.47 30.33
N ARG A 439 -5.86 -14.00 29.89
CA ARG A 439 -5.67 -12.68 29.27
C ARG A 439 -5.90 -12.70 27.75
N HIS A 440 -6.34 -13.83 27.19
CA HIS A 440 -6.57 -14.05 25.77
C HIS A 440 -5.34 -13.74 24.89
N VAL A 441 -4.13 -13.93 25.41
CA VAL A 441 -2.90 -13.74 24.63
C VAL A 441 -2.78 -14.85 23.58
N PRO A 442 -2.69 -14.53 22.28
CA PRO A 442 -2.51 -15.51 21.22
C PRO A 442 -1.25 -16.36 21.42
N GLU A 443 -1.36 -17.67 21.20
CA GLU A 443 -0.24 -18.63 21.41
C GLU A 443 1.08 -18.20 20.74
N PRO A 444 1.10 -17.74 19.47
CA PRO A 444 2.33 -17.27 18.82
C PRO A 444 2.96 -16.04 19.51
N LEU A 445 2.15 -15.18 20.13
CA LEU A 445 2.64 -14.00 20.83
C LEU A 445 3.22 -14.33 22.21
N ARG A 446 2.74 -15.41 22.87
CA ARG A 446 3.24 -15.83 24.20
C ARG A 446 4.74 -16.11 24.17
N ALA A 447 5.21 -16.76 23.12
CA ALA A 447 6.62 -17.08 22.93
C ALA A 447 7.52 -15.84 22.75
N ARG A 448 6.92 -14.68 22.46
CA ARG A 448 7.63 -13.41 22.26
C ARG A 448 7.61 -12.49 23.46
N VAL A 449 6.96 -12.88 24.56
CA VAL A 449 6.90 -12.04 25.76
C VAL A 449 8.19 -12.23 26.59
N PRO A 450 9.09 -11.24 26.67
CA PRO A 450 10.26 -11.34 27.51
C PRO A 450 9.89 -11.28 28.99
N LEU A 451 10.54 -12.13 29.78
CA LEU A 451 10.44 -12.17 31.23
C LEU A 451 11.73 -11.62 31.84
N VAL A 452 11.61 -10.71 32.79
CA VAL A 452 12.74 -10.34 33.66
C VAL A 452 12.68 -11.18 34.92
N VAL A 453 13.78 -11.88 35.18
CA VAL A 453 13.92 -12.83 36.28
C VAL A 453 15.13 -12.51 37.15
N CYS A 454 15.05 -12.89 38.42
CA CYS A 454 16.19 -12.94 39.34
C CYS A 454 16.29 -14.36 39.89
N GLY A 455 17.29 -15.13 39.44
CA GLY A 455 17.29 -16.58 39.65
C GLY A 455 16.08 -17.22 38.96
N ASP A 456 15.28 -17.97 39.72
CA ASP A 456 14.05 -18.62 39.23
C ASP A 456 12.79 -17.75 39.36
N ASP A 457 12.87 -16.64 40.10
CA ASP A 457 11.72 -15.78 40.35
C ASP A 457 11.46 -14.83 39.18
N ILE A 458 10.22 -14.85 38.69
CA ILE A 458 9.74 -13.89 37.68
C ILE A 458 9.39 -12.58 38.36
N LEU A 459 10.07 -11.51 38.00
CA LEU A 459 9.85 -10.17 38.56
C LEU A 459 8.94 -9.31 37.68
N TRP A 460 9.02 -9.50 36.37
CA TRP A 460 8.22 -8.74 35.40
C TRP A 460 7.90 -9.57 34.16
N VAL A 461 6.65 -9.50 33.72
CA VAL A 461 6.18 -10.02 32.44
C VAL A 461 5.94 -8.81 31.54
N ALA A 462 6.80 -8.61 30.54
CA ALA A 462 6.77 -7.41 29.72
C ALA A 462 5.40 -7.20 29.07
N GLY A 463 4.86 -5.98 29.14
CA GLY A 463 3.51 -5.64 28.66
C GLY A 463 2.35 -6.18 29.50
N HIS A 464 2.60 -7.01 30.53
CA HIS A 464 1.56 -7.62 31.36
C HIS A 464 1.60 -7.18 32.84
N GLY A 465 2.72 -6.61 33.29
CA GLY A 465 2.90 -6.00 34.61
C GLY A 465 3.86 -6.75 35.52
N PRO A 466 4.14 -6.21 36.73
CA PRO A 466 5.12 -6.79 37.64
C PRO A 466 4.52 -7.96 38.42
N ALA A 467 5.40 -8.83 38.93
CA ALA A 467 5.03 -9.79 39.95
C ALA A 467 4.81 -9.08 41.29
N ALA A 468 3.93 -9.64 42.14
CA ALA A 468 3.60 -9.10 43.45
C ALA A 468 4.82 -8.97 44.38
N VAL A 469 5.83 -9.84 44.20
CA VAL A 469 7.10 -9.80 44.94
C VAL A 469 7.96 -8.59 44.56
N ALA A 470 7.87 -8.14 43.30
CA ALA A 470 8.61 -7.01 42.75
C ALA A 470 7.83 -5.69 42.83
N ALA A 471 6.64 -5.69 43.43
CA ALA A 471 5.77 -4.53 43.49
C ALA A 471 6.36 -3.41 44.35
N VAL A 472 6.35 -2.19 43.81
CA VAL A 472 6.62 -0.96 44.57
C VAL A 472 5.49 -0.74 45.57
N ARG A 473 5.85 -0.49 46.82
CA ARG A 473 4.94 -0.21 47.96
C ARG A 473 5.35 1.11 48.62
N GLU A 474 4.52 1.62 49.51
CA GLU A 474 4.78 2.87 50.24
C GLU A 474 6.12 2.87 50.97
N ASP A 475 6.54 1.72 51.51
CA ASP A 475 7.79 1.51 52.24
C ASP A 475 9.02 1.29 51.33
N THR A 476 8.85 1.32 50.00
CA THR A 476 9.95 1.05 49.08
C THR A 476 10.91 2.25 49.07
N ALA A 477 12.19 2.00 49.38
CA ALA A 477 13.23 3.01 49.41
C ALA A 477 13.94 3.14 48.06
N GLU A 478 14.24 2.01 47.43
CA GLU A 478 14.98 1.93 46.17
C GLU A 478 14.15 1.19 45.12
N VAL A 479 14.14 1.70 43.89
CA VAL A 479 13.45 1.10 42.75
C VAL A 479 14.39 0.89 41.57
N LEU A 480 14.12 -0.18 40.85
CA LEU A 480 14.67 -0.47 39.55
C LEU A 480 13.65 -0.05 38.50
N GLU A 481 14.04 0.81 37.57
CA GLU A 481 13.27 1.06 36.37
C GLU A 481 13.69 0.07 35.30
N ILE A 482 12.72 -0.64 34.74
CA ILE A 482 12.88 -1.49 33.57
C ILE A 482 12.02 -0.96 32.44
N GLU A 483 12.55 -0.97 31.23
CA GLU A 483 11.82 -0.58 30.02
C GLU A 483 12.04 -1.62 28.92
N VAL A 484 10.96 -1.99 28.24
CA VAL A 484 11.01 -2.79 27.01
C VAL A 484 10.81 -1.87 25.80
N ARG A 485 11.70 -2.00 24.82
CA ARG A 485 11.58 -1.37 23.50
C ARG A 485 11.85 -2.41 22.43
N ASP A 486 11.34 -2.20 21.23
CA ASP A 486 11.68 -3.07 20.11
C ASP A 486 13.11 -2.81 19.66
N ALA A 487 13.86 -3.89 19.38
CA ALA A 487 15.12 -3.75 18.66
C ALA A 487 14.78 -3.28 17.24
N ILE A 488 15.10 -2.03 16.92
CA ILE A 488 14.89 -1.50 15.58
C ILE A 488 15.82 -2.28 14.65
N GLU A 489 15.28 -3.21 13.86
CA GLU A 489 16.00 -3.67 12.67
C GLU A 489 16.07 -2.51 11.67
N PRO A 490 17.25 -2.25 11.06
CA PRO A 490 17.44 -1.18 10.08
C PRO A 490 16.62 -1.35 8.79
#